data_AF-A0A2P2JUW9-F1
#
_entry.id   AF-A0A2P2JUW9-F1
#
_cell.length_a   1.000
_cell.length_b   1.000
_cell.length_c   1.000
_cell.angle_alpha   90.00
_cell.angle_beta   90.00
_cell.angle_gamma   90.00
#
_symmetry.space_group_name_H-M   'P 1'
#
loop_
_entity.id
_entity.type
_entity.pdbx_description
1 polymer ?
#
loop_
_entity_poly.entity_id
_entity_poly.type
_entity_poly.pdbx_seq_one_letter_code
_entity_poly.pdbx_strand_id
1 'polypeptide(L)'
;MKNGRMDSMYQNWRWQPRDCSLPKFKPTLLLKKLRGKRIMFVGDSLHNQQWQSMVCLLHSLIPPDKKSLSSHSSSLTVFKMEEYNATIEFYWAPFLVESNSEALDDRNGQGDRIIAPKSISKHGDRWKNVDYLIFNTYIWWMKSPHIKVLQSGSLDGGAMEFDEVEVPIAYERALRTWAEWVEESVDTNRTSVFFSSMSPTHLKNLDWNNPDGIKCAKETTPIPNNSKPLEVGTNHQLFSIAVNVTQTMKKPVHFLNVTSLSEYRKDAHVSVYTAVDGKLLSPEKKSDLIKYADCLHWCLPGLPDAWNELLYARIISGS
;
A
#
# COMPACT_ATOMS: atom_id res chain seq x y z
N MET A 1 -16.45 -12.81 -12.07
CA MET A 1 -16.04 -11.43 -11.70
C MET A 1 -15.89 -10.56 -12.96
N LYS A 2 -15.92 -9.22 -12.83
CA LYS A 2 -16.01 -8.29 -13.98
C LYS A 2 -14.89 -8.45 -15.03
N ASN A 3 -13.65 -8.67 -14.61
CA ASN A 3 -12.49 -8.71 -15.52
C ASN A 3 -12.19 -10.11 -16.10
N GLY A 4 -13.06 -11.10 -15.85
CA GLY A 4 -12.97 -12.44 -16.45
C GLY A 4 -12.33 -13.52 -15.57
N ARG A 5 -11.92 -13.21 -14.33
CA ARG A 5 -11.49 -14.25 -13.38
C ARG A 5 -12.68 -15.14 -13.01
N MET A 6 -12.46 -16.45 -13.05
CA MET A 6 -13.51 -17.46 -12.85
C MET A 6 -13.48 -18.07 -11.44
N ASP A 7 -12.28 -18.32 -10.89
CA ASP A 7 -12.11 -18.85 -9.54
C ASP A 7 -12.35 -17.75 -8.49
N SER A 8 -13.06 -18.07 -7.40
CA SER A 8 -13.39 -17.11 -6.33
C SER A 8 -12.95 -17.54 -4.94
N MET A 9 -12.33 -18.72 -4.80
CA MET A 9 -11.92 -19.26 -3.49
C MET A 9 -10.92 -18.37 -2.75
N TYR A 10 -10.12 -17.58 -3.48
CA TYR A 10 -9.21 -16.60 -2.89
C TYR A 10 -9.92 -15.54 -2.02
N GLN A 11 -11.22 -15.30 -2.24
CA GLN A 11 -12.03 -14.35 -1.46
C GLN A 11 -12.44 -14.89 -0.09
N ASN A 12 -12.38 -16.21 0.11
CA ASN A 12 -12.94 -16.88 1.29
C ASN A 12 -11.91 -17.10 2.41
N TRP A 13 -10.68 -16.62 2.24
CA TRP A 13 -9.62 -16.76 3.23
C TRP A 13 -9.66 -15.64 4.26
N ARG A 14 -9.53 -16.02 5.53
CA ARG A 14 -9.37 -15.10 6.65
C ARG A 14 -8.07 -15.37 7.37
N TRP A 15 -7.37 -14.31 7.77
CA TRP A 15 -6.21 -14.43 8.64
C TRP A 15 -6.64 -14.69 10.09
N GLN A 16 -6.07 -15.73 10.70
CA GLN A 16 -6.29 -16.09 12.10
C GLN A 16 -4.97 -15.94 12.87
N PRO A 17 -4.84 -14.91 13.73
CA PRO A 17 -3.69 -14.81 14.64
C PRO A 17 -3.60 -16.03 15.55
N ARG A 18 -2.37 -16.36 15.99
CA ARG A 18 -2.09 -17.58 16.77
C ARG A 18 -2.79 -17.60 18.13
N ASP A 19 -2.68 -16.49 18.86
CA ASP A 19 -3.06 -16.43 20.28
C ASP A 19 -4.35 -15.63 20.52
N CYS A 20 -5.00 -15.12 19.47
CA CYS A 20 -6.26 -14.40 19.56
C CYS A 20 -7.05 -14.46 18.24
N SER A 21 -8.34 -14.13 18.30
CA SER A 21 -9.16 -13.92 17.10
C SER A 21 -9.30 -12.45 16.77
N LEU A 22 -9.24 -12.10 15.49
CA LEU A 22 -9.55 -10.74 15.06
C LEU A 22 -11.02 -10.41 15.39
N PRO A 23 -11.31 -9.20 15.88
CA PRO A 23 -12.68 -8.79 16.11
C PRO A 23 -13.45 -8.85 14.80
N LYS A 24 -14.69 -9.35 14.85
CA LYS A 24 -15.56 -9.36 13.67
C LYS A 24 -15.65 -7.95 13.09
N PHE A 25 -15.39 -7.81 11.79
CA PHE A 25 -15.55 -6.53 11.12
C PHE A 25 -17.01 -6.09 11.19
N LYS A 26 -17.24 -4.95 11.83
CA LYS A 26 -18.56 -4.31 11.94
C LYS A 26 -18.42 -2.90 11.37
N PRO A 27 -18.81 -2.67 10.10
CA PRO A 27 -18.56 -1.39 9.48
C PRO A 27 -19.26 -0.22 10.20
N THR A 28 -20.42 -0.45 10.83
CA THR A 28 -21.07 0.54 11.70
C THR A 28 -20.23 0.98 12.90
N LEU A 29 -19.39 0.10 13.47
CA LEU A 29 -18.49 0.47 14.56
C LEU A 29 -17.35 1.35 14.05
N LEU A 30 -16.78 1.00 12.89
CA LEU A 30 -15.74 1.82 12.28
C LEU A 30 -16.27 3.20 11.90
N LEU A 31 -17.44 3.27 11.25
CA LEU A 31 -18.08 4.54 10.90
C LEU A 31 -18.36 5.43 12.12
N LYS A 32 -18.77 4.84 13.25
CA LYS A 32 -18.92 5.59 14.52
C LYS A 32 -17.58 6.14 15.02
N LYS A 33 -16.50 5.36 14.94
CA LYS A 33 -15.14 5.82 15.31
C LYS A 33 -14.60 6.90 14.38
N LEU A 34 -14.99 6.86 13.10
CA LEU A 34 -14.59 7.83 12.08
C LEU A 34 -15.46 9.10 12.04
N ARG A 35 -16.53 9.19 12.84
CA ARG A 35 -17.43 10.35 12.81
C ARG A 35 -16.67 11.65 13.10
N GLY A 36 -16.76 12.61 12.17
CA GLY A 36 -16.05 13.89 12.27
C GLY A 36 -14.54 13.79 11.98
N LYS A 37 -14.05 12.66 11.44
CA LYS A 37 -12.63 12.39 11.29
C LYS A 37 -12.21 12.11 9.85
N ARG A 38 -10.92 12.27 9.60
CA ARG A 38 -10.23 11.96 8.36
C ARG A 38 -9.32 10.77 8.57
N ILE A 39 -9.43 9.76 7.71
CA ILE A 39 -8.44 8.69 7.58
C ILE A 39 -7.75 8.83 6.23
N MET A 40 -6.42 8.84 6.21
CA MET A 40 -5.63 9.01 4.99
C MET A 40 -4.61 7.88 4.83
N PHE A 41 -4.67 7.23 3.67
CA PHE A 41 -3.67 6.29 3.19
C PHE A 41 -2.66 7.07 2.34
N VAL A 42 -1.40 7.07 2.75
CA VAL A 42 -0.30 7.76 2.08
C VAL A 42 0.71 6.73 1.59
N GLY A 43 1.01 6.71 0.29
CA GLY A 43 2.03 5.79 -0.22
C GLY A 43 1.92 5.50 -1.70
N ASP A 44 2.24 4.25 -2.04
CA ASP A 44 2.31 3.74 -3.40
C ASP A 44 0.99 3.11 -3.88
N SER A 45 1.03 2.44 -5.04
CA SER A 45 -0.14 1.83 -5.67
C SER A 45 -0.75 0.69 -4.85
N LEU A 46 0.01 0.02 -3.97
CA LEU A 46 -0.55 -1.03 -3.10
C LEU A 46 -1.35 -0.40 -1.97
N HIS A 47 -0.94 0.77 -1.50
CA HIS A 47 -1.70 1.52 -0.51
C HIS A 47 -2.99 2.12 -1.10
N ASN A 48 -2.97 2.48 -2.39
CA ASN A 48 -4.21 2.78 -3.12
C ASN A 48 -5.18 1.59 -3.11
N GLN A 49 -4.69 0.34 -3.25
CA GLN A 49 -5.56 -0.84 -3.17
C GLN A 49 -6.12 -1.06 -1.76
N GLN A 50 -5.33 -0.80 -0.72
CA GLN A 50 -5.81 -0.84 0.65
C GLN A 50 -6.87 0.24 0.91
N TRP A 51 -6.69 1.46 0.39
CA TRP A 51 -7.72 2.50 0.42
C TRP A 51 -8.99 2.08 -0.32
N GLN A 52 -8.89 1.53 -1.53
CA GLN A 52 -10.04 1.03 -2.30
C GLN A 52 -10.80 -0.06 -1.53
N SER A 53 -10.07 -0.99 -0.91
CA SER A 53 -10.65 -2.00 -0.01
C SER A 53 -11.42 -1.34 1.15
N MET A 54 -10.83 -0.36 1.84
CA MET A 54 -11.47 0.33 2.95
C MET A 54 -12.75 1.05 2.51
N VAL A 55 -12.73 1.69 1.33
CA VAL A 55 -13.94 2.27 0.71
C VAL A 55 -14.98 1.18 0.47
N CYS A 56 -14.62 0.05 -0.18
CA CYS A 56 -15.53 -1.07 -0.44
C CYS A 56 -16.09 -1.73 0.84
N LEU A 57 -15.35 -1.73 1.95
CA LEU A 57 -15.83 -2.25 3.23
C LEU A 57 -16.91 -1.36 3.87
N LEU A 58 -16.94 -0.06 3.52
CA LEU A 58 -17.85 0.92 4.12
C LEU A 58 -18.95 1.40 3.18
N HIS A 59 -18.71 1.44 1.87
CA HIS A 59 -19.56 2.14 0.90
C HIS A 59 -21.00 1.59 0.81
N SER A 60 -21.21 0.31 1.09
CA SER A 60 -22.49 -0.37 0.93
C SER A 60 -23.50 0.05 1.99
N LEU A 61 -23.03 0.56 3.13
CA LEU A 61 -23.85 1.07 4.22
C LEU A 61 -24.18 2.56 4.10
N ILE A 62 -23.54 3.26 3.16
CA ILE A 62 -23.78 4.69 2.96
C ILE A 62 -24.74 4.85 1.76
N PRO A 63 -25.87 5.57 1.94
CA PRO A 63 -26.80 5.86 0.86
C PRO A 63 -26.09 6.50 -0.36
N PRO A 64 -26.50 6.21 -1.60
CA PRO A 64 -25.87 6.77 -2.79
C PRO A 64 -25.78 8.30 -2.82
N ASP A 65 -26.79 9.00 -2.30
CA ASP A 65 -26.86 10.46 -2.21
C ASP A 65 -26.08 11.05 -1.02
N LYS A 66 -25.51 10.20 -0.16
CA LYS A 66 -24.75 10.59 1.04
C LYS A 66 -23.26 10.23 0.97
N LYS A 67 -22.80 9.82 -0.21
CA LYS A 67 -21.38 9.54 -0.48
C LYS A 67 -20.93 10.19 -1.77
N SER A 68 -19.67 10.61 -1.80
CA SER A 68 -19.05 11.12 -3.01
C SER A 68 -17.59 10.70 -3.09
N LEU A 69 -17.08 10.62 -4.32
CA LEU A 69 -15.68 10.38 -4.62
C LEU A 69 -15.19 11.56 -5.46
N SER A 70 -14.18 12.26 -4.97
CA SER A 70 -13.60 13.43 -5.64
C SER A 70 -12.09 13.35 -5.69
N SER A 71 -11.51 13.73 -6.83
CA SER A 71 -10.07 13.99 -6.95
C SER A 71 -9.83 15.48 -6.74
N HIS A 72 -9.16 15.84 -5.64
CA HIS A 72 -8.86 17.24 -5.31
C HIS A 72 -7.56 17.72 -5.98
N SER A 73 -6.67 16.79 -6.32
CA SER A 73 -5.46 17.02 -7.12
C SER A 73 -5.07 15.73 -7.83
N SER A 74 -3.99 15.74 -8.59
CA SER A 74 -3.37 14.51 -9.13
C SER A 74 -2.99 13.52 -8.02
N SER A 75 -2.66 14.02 -6.82
CA SER A 75 -2.17 13.19 -5.71
C SER A 75 -3.23 12.86 -4.65
N LEU A 76 -4.30 13.65 -4.50
CA LEU A 76 -5.29 13.47 -3.44
C LEU A 76 -6.66 13.04 -3.98
N THR A 77 -7.11 11.86 -3.58
CA THR A 77 -8.47 11.33 -3.80
C THR A 77 -9.20 11.23 -2.46
N VAL A 78 -10.45 11.69 -2.42
CA VAL A 78 -11.27 11.77 -1.20
C VAL A 78 -12.59 11.04 -1.43
N PHE A 79 -12.85 10.02 -0.61
CA PHE A 79 -14.18 9.42 -0.47
C PHE A 79 -14.86 10.01 0.76
N LYS A 80 -15.94 10.77 0.56
CA LYS A 80 -16.68 11.47 1.63
C LYS A 80 -17.94 10.70 2.01
N MET A 81 -18.22 10.62 3.30
CA MET A 81 -19.42 10.02 3.89
C MET A 81 -20.15 11.09 4.70
N GLU A 82 -21.20 11.69 4.13
CA GLU A 82 -21.81 12.93 4.64
C GLU A 82 -22.47 12.75 6.01
N GLU A 83 -23.22 11.67 6.21
CA GLU A 83 -23.94 11.39 7.48
C GLU A 83 -23.02 11.22 8.69
N TYR A 84 -21.75 10.86 8.43
CA TYR A 84 -20.73 10.69 9.46
C TYR A 84 -19.79 11.89 9.54
N ASN A 85 -19.89 12.86 8.61
CA ASN A 85 -18.91 13.91 8.43
C ASN A 85 -17.47 13.35 8.44
N ALA A 86 -17.25 12.30 7.64
CA ALA A 86 -16.03 11.51 7.66
C ALA A 86 -15.46 11.32 6.24
N THR A 87 -14.14 11.20 6.12
CA THR A 87 -13.47 10.97 4.83
C THR A 87 -12.50 9.80 4.88
N ILE A 88 -12.39 9.09 3.77
CA ILE A 88 -11.36 8.08 3.50
C ILE A 88 -10.54 8.59 2.31
N GLU A 89 -9.29 8.93 2.57
CA GLU A 89 -8.45 9.69 1.65
C GLU A 89 -7.29 8.81 1.18
N PHE A 90 -6.89 8.97 -0.08
CA PHE A 90 -5.65 8.43 -0.63
C PHE A 90 -4.77 9.58 -1.11
N TYR A 91 -3.54 9.61 -0.63
CA TYR A 91 -2.51 10.56 -1.03
C TYR A 91 -1.35 9.81 -1.70
N TRP A 92 -1.13 10.08 -2.99
CA TRP A 92 -0.02 9.51 -3.76
C TRP A 92 1.31 10.13 -3.34
N ALA A 93 2.16 9.33 -2.69
CA ALA A 93 3.53 9.65 -2.35
C ALA A 93 4.34 8.34 -2.31
N PRO A 94 4.70 7.76 -3.47
CA PRO A 94 5.19 6.38 -3.56
C PRO A 94 6.52 6.16 -2.83
N PHE A 95 7.28 7.23 -2.60
CA PHE A 95 8.53 7.26 -1.85
C PHE A 95 8.42 8.00 -0.51
N LEU A 96 7.22 8.50 -0.16
CA LEU A 96 6.93 9.45 0.93
C LEU A 96 7.59 10.82 0.77
N VAL A 97 8.91 10.85 0.56
CA VAL A 97 9.69 12.03 0.19
C VAL A 97 9.36 12.49 -1.24
N GLU A 98 9.75 13.71 -1.57
CA GLU A 98 9.58 14.26 -2.93
C GLU A 98 10.33 13.42 -3.97
N SER A 99 9.72 13.29 -5.15
CA SER A 99 10.28 12.51 -6.25
C SER A 99 9.76 12.98 -7.60
N ASN A 100 10.45 12.59 -8.68
CA ASN A 100 9.95 12.77 -10.05
C ASN A 100 8.79 11.82 -10.43
N SER A 101 8.18 11.15 -9.45
CA SER A 101 7.16 10.12 -9.63
C SER A 101 5.79 10.56 -9.11
N GLU A 102 5.56 11.87 -9.01
CA GLU A 102 4.36 12.47 -8.42
C GLU A 102 3.25 12.74 -9.44
N ALA A 103 3.59 13.15 -10.67
CA ALA A 103 2.63 13.43 -11.72
C ALA A 103 2.01 12.15 -12.30
N LEU A 104 0.80 12.23 -12.86
CA LEU A 104 0.06 11.05 -13.35
C LEU A 104 0.81 10.30 -14.46
N ASP A 105 1.44 11.03 -15.37
CA ASP A 105 2.15 10.45 -16.51
C ASP A 105 3.39 9.65 -16.08
N ASP A 106 3.99 10.00 -14.94
CA ASP A 106 5.14 9.31 -14.36
C ASP A 106 4.75 8.05 -13.57
N ARG A 107 3.44 7.84 -13.31
CA ARG A 107 2.94 6.69 -12.52
C ARG A 107 2.96 5.38 -13.28
N ASN A 108 3.24 5.38 -14.58
CA ASN A 108 3.37 4.17 -15.39
C ASN A 108 4.62 3.34 -15.03
N GLY A 109 5.53 3.89 -14.23
CA GLY A 109 6.73 3.22 -13.73
C GLY A 109 7.83 2.98 -14.78
N GLN A 110 7.71 3.53 -15.98
CA GLN A 110 8.66 3.32 -17.09
C GLN A 110 9.91 4.19 -16.94
N GLY A 111 9.77 5.43 -16.45
CA GLY A 111 10.88 6.37 -16.27
C GLY A 111 11.89 6.00 -15.17
N ASP A 112 13.04 6.65 -15.21
CA ASP A 112 14.00 6.65 -14.11
C ASP A 112 13.39 7.28 -12.87
N ARG A 113 13.72 6.74 -11.69
CA ARG A 113 13.16 7.20 -10.41
C ARG A 113 14.21 8.00 -9.67
N ILE A 114 13.91 9.26 -9.42
CA ILE A 114 14.76 10.19 -8.69
C ILE A 114 14.02 10.63 -7.43
N ILE A 115 14.66 10.48 -6.28
CA ILE A 115 14.13 10.92 -4.98
C ILE A 115 14.94 12.08 -4.41
N ALA A 116 14.29 12.96 -3.67
CA ALA A 116 14.91 13.98 -2.84
C ALA A 116 14.71 13.59 -1.36
N PRO A 117 15.57 12.72 -0.78
CA PRO A 117 15.29 12.04 0.49
C PRO A 117 15.22 12.98 1.70
N LYS A 118 15.68 14.22 1.58
CA LYS A 118 15.59 15.25 2.62
C LYS A 118 14.38 16.17 2.47
N SER A 119 13.56 15.98 1.43
CA SER A 119 12.42 16.84 1.13
C SER A 119 11.12 16.09 1.32
N ILE A 120 10.29 16.54 2.27
CA ILE A 120 8.99 15.93 2.58
C ILE A 120 7.90 16.95 2.88
N SER A 121 8.26 18.21 3.18
CA SER A 121 7.35 19.21 3.73
C SER A 121 6.14 19.50 2.84
N LYS A 122 6.33 19.57 1.51
CA LYS A 122 5.24 19.76 0.53
C LYS A 122 4.16 18.68 0.64
N HIS A 123 4.58 17.43 0.84
CA HIS A 123 3.66 16.33 1.11
C HIS A 123 3.09 16.41 2.53
N GLY A 124 3.96 16.62 3.51
CA GLY A 124 3.62 16.74 4.93
C GLY A 124 2.52 17.76 5.23
N ASP A 125 2.52 18.89 4.55
CA ASP A 125 1.47 19.91 4.71
C ASP A 125 0.06 19.40 4.40
N ARG A 126 -0.07 18.40 3.52
CA ARG A 126 -1.34 17.75 3.18
C ARG A 126 -1.78 16.72 4.22
N TRP A 127 -0.83 16.17 4.98
CA TRP A 127 -1.05 15.11 5.98
C TRP A 127 -1.38 15.68 7.37
N LYS A 128 -1.05 16.95 7.63
CA LYS A 128 -1.36 17.62 8.90
C LYS A 128 -2.85 17.52 9.24
N ASN A 129 -3.14 17.36 10.53
CA ASN A 129 -4.48 17.30 11.10
C ASN A 129 -5.39 16.15 10.61
N VAL A 130 -4.82 15.13 9.96
CA VAL A 130 -5.54 13.87 9.70
C VAL A 130 -5.58 13.05 10.99
N ASP A 131 -6.72 12.44 11.32
CA ASP A 131 -6.90 11.73 12.59
C ASP A 131 -6.33 10.30 12.57
N TYR A 132 -6.31 9.66 11.40
CA TYR A 132 -5.64 8.38 11.18
C TYR A 132 -4.75 8.47 9.94
N LEU A 133 -3.44 8.45 10.14
CA LEU A 133 -2.44 8.43 9.06
C LEU A 133 -1.91 7.01 8.89
N ILE A 134 -2.10 6.43 7.71
CA ILE A 134 -1.58 5.11 7.37
C ILE A 134 -0.57 5.32 6.24
N PHE A 135 0.68 4.98 6.52
CA PHE A 135 1.78 5.12 5.57
C PHE A 135 2.19 3.76 5.01
N ASN A 136 2.64 3.74 3.75
CA ASN A 136 3.45 2.68 3.17
C ASN A 136 4.44 3.26 2.18
N THR A 137 5.51 2.53 1.90
CA THR A 137 6.33 2.71 0.71
C THR A 137 7.17 1.45 0.48
N TYR A 138 7.05 0.79 -0.67
CA TYR A 138 7.88 -0.39 -0.93
C TYR A 138 8.08 -0.71 -2.41
N ILE A 139 7.01 -0.96 -3.18
CA ILE A 139 7.15 -1.61 -4.49
C ILE A 139 7.95 -0.74 -5.48
N TRP A 140 7.92 0.58 -5.25
CA TRP A 140 8.66 1.56 -6.05
C TRP A 140 10.18 1.54 -5.79
N TRP A 141 10.63 0.95 -4.69
CA TRP A 141 12.04 0.72 -4.41
C TRP A 141 12.57 -0.54 -5.09
N MET A 142 11.69 -1.48 -5.48
CA MET A 142 12.07 -2.80 -5.98
C MET A 142 12.42 -2.86 -7.47
N LYS A 143 12.42 -1.72 -8.19
CA LYS A 143 12.71 -1.70 -9.65
C LYS A 143 14.18 -1.97 -9.96
N SER A 144 15.09 -1.56 -9.09
CA SER A 144 16.54 -1.66 -9.28
C SER A 144 17.22 -1.77 -7.91
N PRO A 145 18.39 -2.43 -7.79
CA PRO A 145 19.17 -2.42 -6.55
C PRO A 145 19.68 -1.02 -6.15
N HIS A 146 19.74 -0.08 -7.10
CA HIS A 146 20.13 1.31 -6.88
C HIS A 146 19.03 2.27 -7.31
N ILE A 147 18.95 3.42 -6.65
CA ILE A 147 18.02 4.51 -6.97
C ILE A 147 18.78 5.83 -7.09
N LYS A 148 18.31 6.72 -7.97
CA LYS A 148 18.90 8.04 -8.15
C LYS A 148 18.46 8.95 -6.98
N VAL A 149 19.43 9.54 -6.29
CA VAL A 149 19.22 10.46 -5.18
C VAL A 149 19.68 11.84 -5.62
N LEU A 150 18.78 12.83 -5.54
CA LEU A 150 19.07 14.21 -5.88
C LEU A 150 20.14 14.79 -4.94
N GLN A 151 21.24 15.28 -5.51
CA GLN A 151 22.35 15.92 -4.80
C GLN A 151 22.22 17.44 -4.83
N SER A 152 21.94 18.00 -6.02
CA SER A 152 21.80 19.44 -6.25
C SER A 152 20.76 19.70 -7.35
N GLY A 153 20.17 20.91 -7.33
CA GLY A 153 19.09 21.30 -8.24
C GLY A 153 17.68 21.11 -7.65
N SER A 154 16.67 21.18 -8.52
CA SER A 154 15.26 21.02 -8.16
C SER A 154 14.59 20.03 -9.10
N LEU A 155 13.64 19.24 -8.56
CA LEU A 155 12.78 18.38 -9.37
C LEU A 155 11.83 19.18 -10.28
N ASP A 156 11.61 20.46 -9.98
CA ASP A 156 10.73 21.36 -10.75
C ASP A 156 11.41 21.99 -11.97
N GLY A 157 12.69 21.68 -12.23
CA GLY A 157 13.42 22.07 -13.44
C GLY A 157 14.86 22.55 -13.20
N GLY A 158 15.63 22.59 -14.30
CA GLY A 158 17.04 22.96 -14.30
C GLY A 158 17.98 21.75 -14.44
N ALA A 159 19.29 22.00 -14.40
CA ALA A 159 20.28 20.95 -14.34
C ALA A 159 20.19 20.24 -12.98
N MET A 160 20.07 18.91 -13.01
CA MET A 160 20.01 18.08 -11.80
C MET A 160 21.28 17.23 -11.74
N GLU A 161 21.87 17.16 -10.56
CA GLU A 161 22.91 16.18 -10.25
C GLU A 161 22.33 15.13 -9.32
N PHE A 162 22.59 13.87 -9.64
CA PHE A 162 22.12 12.74 -8.86
C PHE A 162 23.23 11.72 -8.67
N ASP A 163 23.24 11.10 -7.49
CA ASP A 163 24.05 9.93 -7.19
C ASP A 163 23.20 8.66 -7.35
N GLU A 164 23.80 7.57 -7.79
CA GLU A 164 23.20 6.25 -7.66
C GLU A 164 23.54 5.66 -6.30
N VAL A 165 22.51 5.40 -5.49
CA VAL A 165 22.65 4.93 -4.12
C VAL A 165 21.94 3.59 -3.97
N GLU A 166 22.55 2.67 -3.23
CA GLU A 166 21.92 1.39 -2.88
C GLU A 166 20.56 1.62 -2.19
N VAL A 167 19.54 0.89 -2.64
CA VAL A 167 18.16 1.05 -2.18
C VAL A 167 18.02 1.00 -0.66
N PRO A 168 18.64 0.07 0.09
CA PRO A 168 18.55 0.06 1.55
C PRO A 168 19.02 1.36 2.21
N ILE A 169 20.13 1.94 1.72
CA ILE A 169 20.68 3.20 2.24
C ILE A 169 19.72 4.35 1.94
N ALA A 170 19.25 4.45 0.70
CA ALA A 170 18.31 5.49 0.28
C ALA A 170 16.94 5.39 0.99
N TYR A 171 16.45 4.16 1.19
CA TYR A 171 15.21 3.85 1.91
C TYR A 171 15.30 4.28 3.37
N GLU A 172 16.40 3.96 4.05
CA GLU A 172 16.62 4.41 5.43
C GLU A 172 16.65 5.94 5.54
N ARG A 173 17.34 6.63 4.62
CA ARG A 173 17.36 8.10 4.58
C ARG A 173 15.94 8.68 4.45
N ALA A 174 15.14 8.17 3.51
CA ALA A 174 13.77 8.63 3.30
C ALA A 174 12.87 8.37 4.52
N LEU A 175 12.98 7.19 5.13
CA LEU A 175 12.20 6.88 6.34
C LEU A 175 12.63 7.69 7.56
N ARG A 176 13.91 8.04 7.70
CA ARG A 176 14.36 8.93 8.78
C ARG A 176 13.78 10.33 8.62
N THR A 177 13.77 10.88 7.40
CA THR A 177 13.10 12.17 7.13
C THR A 177 11.59 12.11 7.36
N TRP A 178 10.93 10.99 7.00
CA TRP A 178 9.52 10.78 7.37
C TRP A 178 9.31 10.74 8.89
N ALA A 179 10.17 10.03 9.62
CA ALA A 179 10.09 9.93 11.06
C ALA A 179 10.27 11.30 11.74
N GLU A 180 11.26 12.08 11.30
CA GLU A 180 11.48 13.47 11.74
C GLU A 180 10.24 14.32 11.51
N TRP A 181 9.63 14.25 10.32
CA TRP A 181 8.38 14.97 10.04
C TRP A 181 7.24 14.58 11.00
N VAL A 182 7.08 13.28 11.30
CA VAL A 182 6.08 12.81 12.28
C VAL A 182 6.37 13.40 13.67
N GLU A 183 7.63 13.34 14.12
CA GLU A 183 8.08 13.88 15.42
C GLU A 183 7.86 15.40 15.56
N GLU A 184 7.94 16.14 14.46
CA GLU A 184 7.78 17.58 14.49
C GLU A 184 6.32 18.02 14.28
N SER A 185 5.59 17.34 13.40
CA SER A 185 4.31 17.86 12.87
C SER A 185 3.04 17.19 13.41
N VAL A 186 3.12 15.97 13.97
CA VAL A 186 1.93 15.19 14.34
C VAL A 186 1.58 15.35 15.82
N ASP A 187 0.37 15.80 16.14
CA ASP A 187 -0.15 15.74 17.52
C ASP A 187 -0.77 14.36 17.81
N THR A 188 -0.08 13.52 18.59
CA THR A 188 -0.52 12.15 18.90
C THR A 188 -1.68 12.08 19.88
N ASN A 189 -2.07 13.18 20.52
CA ASN A 189 -3.33 13.23 21.28
C ASN A 189 -4.55 13.20 20.35
N ARG A 190 -4.36 13.59 19.08
CA ARG A 190 -5.39 13.62 18.06
C ARG A 190 -5.21 12.51 17.02
N THR A 191 -3.98 12.35 16.54
CA THR A 191 -3.65 11.54 15.37
C THR A 191 -3.02 10.22 15.76
N SER A 192 -3.59 9.12 15.27
CA SER A 192 -2.95 7.80 15.31
C SER A 192 -2.16 7.57 14.02
N VAL A 193 -0.88 7.21 14.16
CA VAL A 193 0.01 6.94 13.02
C VAL A 193 0.22 5.44 12.86
N PHE A 194 0.10 4.96 11.64
CA PHE A 194 0.34 3.57 11.24
C PHE A 194 1.38 3.53 10.13
N PHE A 195 2.20 2.49 10.15
CA PHE A 195 3.09 2.17 9.03
C PHE A 195 2.85 0.72 8.61
N SER A 196 2.41 0.53 7.38
CA SER A 196 2.16 -0.80 6.80
C SER A 196 3.46 -1.36 6.25
N SER A 197 3.79 -2.58 6.66
CA SER A 197 4.95 -3.28 6.14
C SER A 197 4.76 -3.68 4.68
N MET A 198 5.80 -4.25 4.08
CA MET A 198 5.85 -4.46 2.64
C MET A 198 4.82 -5.48 2.14
N SER A 199 4.13 -5.09 1.07
CA SER A 199 3.34 -6.01 0.26
C SER A 199 4.29 -6.81 -0.65
N PRO A 200 4.29 -8.15 -0.59
CA PRO A 200 5.18 -8.99 -1.38
C PRO A 200 4.76 -9.03 -2.85
N THR A 201 5.62 -9.62 -3.67
CA THR A 201 5.31 -10.01 -5.06
C THR A 201 5.28 -11.52 -5.18
N HIS A 202 4.73 -12.04 -6.28
CA HIS A 202 4.76 -13.48 -6.60
C HIS A 202 5.20 -13.70 -8.06
N LEU A 203 6.43 -13.27 -8.36
CA LEU A 203 6.96 -13.24 -9.73
C LEU A 203 7.54 -14.57 -10.19
N LYS A 204 7.98 -15.46 -9.29
CA LYS A 204 8.61 -16.73 -9.63
C LYS A 204 7.90 -17.88 -8.95
N ASN A 205 7.26 -18.74 -9.75
CA ASN A 205 6.52 -19.91 -9.26
C ASN A 205 7.40 -20.96 -8.56
N LEU A 206 8.70 -20.97 -8.82
CA LEU A 206 9.65 -21.84 -8.13
C LEU A 206 9.86 -21.46 -6.66
N ASP A 207 9.60 -20.21 -6.26
CA ASP A 207 9.75 -19.75 -4.88
C ASP A 207 8.81 -20.51 -3.91
N TRP A 208 7.74 -21.12 -4.43
CA TRP A 208 6.82 -22.00 -3.71
C TRP A 208 6.76 -23.42 -4.26
N ASN A 209 7.83 -23.88 -4.91
CA ASN A 209 8.01 -25.24 -5.43
C ASN A 209 6.94 -25.69 -6.46
N ASN A 210 6.45 -24.77 -7.31
CA ASN A 210 5.54 -25.12 -8.41
C ASN A 210 6.24 -24.99 -9.77
N PRO A 211 6.88 -26.05 -10.32
CA PRO A 211 7.60 -25.98 -11.59
C PRO A 211 6.69 -25.73 -12.81
N ASP A 212 5.43 -26.15 -12.75
CA ASP A 212 4.45 -26.02 -13.85
C ASP A 212 3.62 -24.72 -13.79
N GLY A 213 3.88 -23.91 -12.76
CA GLY A 213 3.30 -22.59 -12.56
C GLY A 213 3.80 -21.57 -13.58
N ILE A 214 3.14 -20.42 -13.64
CA ILE A 214 3.57 -19.26 -14.43
C ILE A 214 3.39 -18.03 -13.57
N LYS A 215 4.45 -17.56 -12.92
CA LYS A 215 4.37 -16.53 -11.87
C LYS A 215 3.21 -16.86 -10.91
N CYS A 216 2.40 -15.89 -10.52
CA CYS A 216 1.14 -16.08 -9.78
C CYS A 216 -0.07 -16.53 -10.63
N ALA A 217 0.04 -16.57 -11.97
CA ALA A 217 -1.14 -16.55 -12.83
C ALA A 217 -2.02 -17.81 -12.82
N LYS A 218 -1.43 -18.96 -12.47
CA LYS A 218 -2.13 -20.24 -12.35
C LYS A 218 -2.51 -20.58 -10.90
N GLU A 219 -2.20 -19.70 -9.95
CA GLU A 219 -2.36 -19.98 -8.53
C GLU A 219 -3.78 -19.64 -8.07
N THR A 220 -4.47 -20.62 -7.47
CA THR A 220 -5.87 -20.47 -7.02
C THR A 220 -6.05 -20.76 -5.52
N THR A 221 -4.98 -21.20 -4.86
CA THR A 221 -4.94 -21.42 -3.41
C THR A 221 -3.69 -20.78 -2.80
N PRO A 222 -3.73 -20.37 -1.52
CA PRO A 222 -2.55 -19.92 -0.79
C PRO A 222 -1.45 -20.97 -0.77
N ILE A 223 -0.24 -20.53 -0.42
CA ILE A 223 0.86 -21.43 -0.05
C ILE A 223 0.45 -22.14 1.25
N PRO A 224 0.56 -23.48 1.33
CA PRO A 224 0.30 -24.19 2.58
C PRO A 224 1.37 -23.84 3.62
N ASN A 225 0.94 -23.64 4.87
CA ASN A 225 1.88 -23.39 5.96
C ASN A 225 2.66 -24.68 6.30
N ASN A 226 3.95 -24.68 5.96
CA ASN A 226 4.88 -25.78 6.22
C ASN A 226 5.95 -25.43 7.26
N SER A 227 5.74 -24.37 8.06
CA SER A 227 6.65 -23.87 9.11
C SER A 227 8.03 -23.42 8.63
N LYS A 228 8.23 -23.22 7.32
CA LYS A 228 9.44 -22.59 6.77
C LYS A 228 9.17 -21.12 6.41
N PRO A 229 10.16 -20.23 6.60
CA PRO A 229 10.12 -18.88 6.03
C PRO A 229 9.89 -18.96 4.52
N LEU A 230 9.01 -18.09 4.01
CA LEU A 230 8.76 -17.97 2.57
C LEU A 230 9.70 -16.94 1.98
N GLU A 231 10.30 -17.27 0.85
CA GLU A 231 11.23 -16.38 0.13
C GLU A 231 10.65 -16.08 -1.25
N VAL A 232 9.65 -15.19 -1.31
CA VAL A 232 8.91 -14.84 -2.54
C VAL A 232 9.36 -13.50 -3.15
N GLY A 233 10.62 -13.13 -2.90
CA GLY A 233 11.23 -11.90 -3.43
C GLY A 233 10.97 -10.64 -2.59
N THR A 234 10.49 -10.79 -1.35
CA THR A 234 10.43 -9.68 -0.39
C THR A 234 11.85 -9.26 0.02
N ASN A 235 12.17 -7.97 -0.05
CA ASN A 235 13.42 -7.45 0.50
C ASN A 235 13.28 -7.23 2.02
N HIS A 236 13.60 -8.26 2.81
CA HIS A 236 13.55 -8.21 4.28
C HIS A 236 14.55 -7.23 4.93
N GLN A 237 15.52 -6.72 4.18
CA GLN A 237 16.37 -5.62 4.67
C GLN A 237 15.55 -4.34 4.82
N LEU A 238 14.69 -4.01 3.85
CA LEU A 238 13.79 -2.85 3.96
C LEU A 238 12.76 -3.02 5.07
N PHE A 239 12.35 -4.27 5.36
CA PHE A 239 11.48 -4.60 6.50
C PHE A 239 12.16 -4.20 7.79
N SER A 240 13.39 -4.69 7.98
CA SER A 240 14.18 -4.46 9.17
C SER A 240 14.44 -2.96 9.37
N ILE A 241 14.72 -2.23 8.29
CA ILE A 241 14.87 -0.77 8.34
C ILE A 241 13.57 -0.09 8.79
N ALA A 242 12.42 -0.44 8.19
CA ALA A 242 11.13 0.14 8.56
C ALA A 242 10.76 -0.15 10.02
N VAL A 243 11.00 -1.38 10.50
CA VAL A 243 10.82 -1.76 11.91
C VAL A 243 11.74 -0.93 12.81
N ASN A 244 13.03 -0.87 12.50
CA ASN A 244 14.01 -0.13 13.32
C ASN A 244 13.68 1.36 13.39
N VAL A 245 13.36 2.00 12.27
CA VAL A 245 12.98 3.43 12.26
C VAL A 245 11.72 3.63 13.09
N THR A 246 10.65 2.87 12.86
CA THR A 246 9.39 3.05 13.59
C THR A 246 9.48 2.74 15.09
N GLN A 247 10.32 1.79 15.50
CA GLN A 247 10.53 1.44 16.91
C GLN A 247 11.40 2.44 17.68
N THR A 248 12.25 3.21 16.97
CA THR A 248 13.15 4.20 17.59
C THR A 248 12.55 5.59 17.68
N MET A 249 11.34 5.79 17.14
CA MET A 249 10.58 7.03 17.25
C MET A 249 10.10 7.26 18.69
N LYS A 250 10.00 8.53 19.09
CA LYS A 250 9.45 8.96 20.37
C LYS A 250 7.92 8.95 20.33
N LYS A 251 7.33 9.40 19.22
CA LYS A 251 5.88 9.32 18.98
C LYS A 251 5.49 7.89 18.61
N PRO A 252 4.40 7.37 19.20
CA PRO A 252 3.96 6.01 18.92
C PRO A 252 3.55 5.85 17.45
N VAL A 253 4.07 4.81 16.81
CA VAL A 253 3.64 4.34 15.49
C VAL A 253 3.17 2.90 15.59
N HIS A 254 1.97 2.63 15.09
CA HIS A 254 1.46 1.27 14.98
C HIS A 254 1.99 0.61 13.71
N PHE A 255 2.98 -0.27 13.86
CA PHE A 255 3.50 -1.04 12.74
C PHE A 255 2.53 -2.17 12.36
N LEU A 256 1.88 -2.07 11.20
CA LEU A 256 1.01 -3.09 10.64
C LEU A 256 1.87 -4.10 9.87
N ASN A 257 2.31 -5.14 10.57
CA ASN A 257 3.07 -6.24 9.96
C ASN A 257 2.14 -7.12 9.11
N VAL A 258 2.06 -6.82 7.82
CA VAL A 258 1.25 -7.52 6.82
C VAL A 258 2.08 -8.38 5.88
N THR A 259 3.42 -8.38 5.99
CA THR A 259 4.31 -8.99 5.01
C THR A 259 4.13 -10.51 4.96
N SER A 260 4.43 -11.22 6.05
CA SER A 260 4.41 -12.69 6.02
C SER A 260 3.03 -13.28 5.78
N LEU A 261 1.96 -12.69 6.32
CA LEU A 261 0.59 -13.15 6.02
C LEU A 261 0.26 -12.98 4.52
N SER A 262 0.86 -11.98 3.86
CA SER A 262 0.65 -11.70 2.44
C SER A 262 1.49 -12.61 1.55
N GLU A 263 2.65 -13.07 2.02
CA GLU A 263 3.51 -14.01 1.27
C GLU A 263 2.83 -15.36 1.07
N TYR A 264 1.91 -15.75 1.95
CA TYR A 264 1.11 -16.96 1.71
C TYR A 264 0.12 -16.80 0.55
N ARG A 265 -0.20 -15.58 0.11
CA ARG A 265 -1.36 -15.29 -0.73
C ARG A 265 -1.07 -15.21 -2.22
N LYS A 266 -0.24 -16.12 -2.74
CA LYS A 266 0.04 -16.24 -4.18
C LYS A 266 -1.21 -16.31 -5.08
N ASP A 267 -2.35 -16.72 -4.53
CA ASP A 267 -3.67 -16.79 -5.17
C ASP A 267 -4.38 -15.45 -5.35
N ALA A 268 -4.06 -14.43 -4.56
CA ALA A 268 -4.90 -13.24 -4.44
C ALA A 268 -4.57 -12.10 -5.43
N HIS A 269 -3.55 -12.27 -6.27
CA HIS A 269 -3.15 -11.25 -7.24
C HIS A 269 -4.18 -11.05 -8.37
N VAL A 270 -4.15 -9.87 -8.98
CA VAL A 270 -4.99 -9.57 -10.15
C VAL A 270 -4.61 -10.40 -11.38
N SER A 271 -3.34 -10.83 -11.49
CA SER A 271 -2.82 -11.57 -12.64
C SER A 271 -3.12 -10.83 -13.95
N VAL A 272 -3.71 -11.49 -14.95
CA VAL A 272 -4.13 -10.89 -16.22
C VAL A 272 -5.54 -10.30 -16.17
N TYR A 273 -6.20 -10.32 -15.02
CA TYR A 273 -7.56 -9.81 -14.82
C TYR A 273 -7.53 -8.34 -14.39
N THR A 274 -6.66 -7.56 -15.02
CA THR A 274 -6.39 -6.15 -14.72
C THR A 274 -6.55 -5.28 -15.97
N ALA A 275 -6.40 -3.97 -15.78
CA ALA A 275 -6.34 -2.98 -16.84
C ALA A 275 -4.92 -2.42 -16.96
N VAL A 276 -4.47 -2.19 -18.19
CA VAL A 276 -3.23 -1.46 -18.51
C VAL A 276 -3.64 -0.19 -19.26
N ASP A 277 -3.15 0.97 -18.82
CA ASP A 277 -3.51 2.28 -19.37
C ASP A 277 -5.04 2.51 -19.44
N GLY A 278 -5.75 2.08 -18.39
CA GLY A 278 -7.21 2.20 -18.28
C GLY A 278 -8.02 1.24 -19.15
N LYS A 279 -7.38 0.34 -19.91
CA LYS A 279 -8.05 -0.63 -20.79
C LYS A 279 -7.82 -2.05 -20.32
N LEU A 280 -8.87 -2.87 -20.35
CA LEU A 280 -8.74 -4.30 -20.08
C LEU A 280 -7.82 -4.96 -21.10
N LEU A 281 -7.04 -5.94 -20.65
CA LEU A 281 -6.23 -6.76 -21.55
C LEU A 281 -7.11 -7.51 -22.54
N SER A 282 -6.72 -7.50 -23.82
CA SER A 282 -7.38 -8.28 -24.87
C SER A 282 -7.20 -9.78 -24.63
N PRO A 283 -8.06 -10.64 -25.21
CA PRO A 283 -7.88 -12.10 -25.12
C PRO A 283 -6.47 -12.56 -25.53
N GLU A 284 -5.88 -11.97 -26.58
CA GLU A 284 -4.51 -12.33 -26.98
C GLU A 284 -3.50 -11.97 -25.90
N LYS A 285 -3.59 -10.76 -25.31
CA LYS A 285 -2.68 -10.35 -24.23
C LYS A 285 -2.86 -11.19 -22.97
N LYS A 286 -4.08 -11.59 -22.63
CA LYS A 286 -4.36 -12.47 -21.50
C LYS A 286 -3.79 -13.88 -21.68
N SER A 287 -3.56 -14.32 -22.92
CA SER A 287 -2.96 -15.62 -23.21
C SER A 287 -1.46 -15.68 -22.91
N ASP A 288 -0.76 -14.53 -22.99
CA ASP A 288 0.65 -14.39 -22.62
C ASP A 288 0.79 -14.02 -21.13
N LEU A 289 0.63 -15.05 -20.29
CA LEU A 289 0.72 -14.95 -18.84
C LEU A 289 2.11 -14.51 -18.36
N ILE A 290 3.17 -14.81 -19.10
CA ILE A 290 4.54 -14.43 -18.73
C ILE A 290 4.71 -12.92 -18.83
N LYS A 291 4.18 -12.31 -19.89
CA LYS A 291 4.32 -10.87 -20.11
C LYS A 291 3.33 -10.04 -19.32
N TYR A 292 2.07 -10.49 -19.23
CA TYR A 292 0.98 -9.63 -18.78
C TYR A 292 0.40 -9.97 -17.40
N ALA A 293 0.84 -11.05 -16.74
CA ALA A 293 0.39 -11.30 -15.38
C ALA A 293 1.00 -10.28 -14.41
N ASP A 294 0.14 -9.48 -13.79
CA ASP A 294 0.47 -8.61 -12.68
C ASP A 294 0.39 -9.41 -11.37
N CYS A 295 1.57 -9.71 -10.83
CA CYS A 295 1.77 -10.41 -9.57
C CYS A 295 2.28 -9.47 -8.48
N LEU A 296 1.86 -8.21 -8.55
CA LEU A 296 2.16 -7.16 -7.58
C LEU A 296 0.84 -6.74 -6.94
N HIS A 297 -0.15 -6.37 -7.75
CA HIS A 297 -1.44 -5.87 -7.29
C HIS A 297 -2.43 -6.99 -6.93
N TRP A 298 -3.36 -6.70 -6.04
CA TRP A 298 -4.31 -7.64 -5.44
C TRP A 298 -5.74 -7.47 -5.96
N CYS A 299 -6.49 -8.56 -6.05
CA CYS A 299 -7.93 -8.51 -6.29
C CYS A 299 -8.67 -7.90 -5.08
N LEU A 300 -9.81 -7.26 -5.36
CA LEU A 300 -10.79 -6.81 -4.37
C LEU A 300 -12.18 -7.39 -4.70
N PRO A 301 -12.91 -7.99 -3.73
CA PRO A 301 -12.47 -8.30 -2.37
C PRO A 301 -11.30 -9.30 -2.35
N GLY A 302 -10.47 -9.25 -1.32
CA GLY A 302 -9.24 -10.05 -1.27
C GLY A 302 -8.28 -9.65 -0.14
N LEU A 303 -6.98 -9.85 -0.36
CA LEU A 303 -5.96 -9.67 0.67
C LEU A 303 -5.95 -8.27 1.34
N PRO A 304 -6.15 -7.14 0.62
CA PRO A 304 -6.20 -5.83 1.27
C PRO A 304 -7.34 -5.68 2.30
N ASP A 305 -8.40 -6.50 2.21
CA ASP A 305 -9.45 -6.53 3.23
C ASP A 305 -8.89 -7.06 4.56
N ALA A 306 -8.00 -8.05 4.54
CA ALA A 306 -7.34 -8.55 5.75
C ALA A 306 -6.40 -7.50 6.38
N TRP A 307 -5.72 -6.68 5.57
CA TRP A 307 -4.94 -5.55 6.08
C TRP A 307 -5.84 -4.52 6.78
N ASN A 308 -7.01 -4.26 6.20
CA ASN A 308 -8.00 -3.36 6.78
C ASN A 308 -8.70 -3.95 8.01
N GLU A 309 -8.83 -5.27 8.14
CA GLU A 309 -9.26 -5.92 9.38
C GLU A 309 -8.26 -5.69 10.53
N LEU A 310 -6.95 -5.72 10.25
CA LEU A 310 -5.91 -5.41 11.23
C LEU A 310 -5.94 -3.94 11.64
N LEU A 311 -6.06 -3.04 10.67
CA LEU A 311 -6.21 -1.60 10.92
C LEU A 311 -7.49 -1.32 11.72
N TYR A 312 -8.62 -1.91 11.33
CA TYR A 312 -9.89 -1.83 12.04
C TYR A 312 -9.73 -2.27 13.51
N ALA A 313 -9.11 -3.43 13.75
CA ALA A 313 -8.89 -3.94 15.09
C ALA A 313 -8.13 -2.95 15.97
N ARG A 314 -7.11 -2.27 15.42
CA ARG A 314 -6.39 -1.21 16.14
C ARG A 314 -7.25 0.02 16.40
N ILE A 315 -7.95 0.54 15.39
CA ILE A 315 -8.81 1.73 15.52
C ILE A 315 -9.91 1.53 16.56
N ILE A 316 -10.54 0.34 16.60
CA ILE A 316 -11.64 0.10 17.54
C ILE A 316 -11.17 -0.17 18.98
N SER A 317 -9.94 -0.67 19.15
CA SER A 317 -9.40 -1.00 20.48
C SER A 317 -9.05 0.23 21.32
N GLY A 318 -9.12 1.43 20.74
CA GLY A 318 -8.71 2.66 21.39
C GLY A 318 -7.20 2.81 21.30
N SER A 319 -6.75 3.73 20.44
CA SER A 319 -5.39 4.26 20.48
C SER A 319 -5.20 5.09 21.74
#